data_AF-A0A426DEH8-F1
#
_entry.id   AF-A0A426DEH8-F1
#
_cell.length_a   1.000
_cell.length_b   1.000
_cell.length_c   1.000
_cell.angle_alpha   90.00
_cell.angle_beta   90.00
_cell.angle_gamma   90.00
#
_symmetry.space_group_name_H-M   'P 1'
#
loop_
_entity.id
_entity.type
_entity.pdbx_description
1 polymer ?
#
loop_
_entity_poly.entity_id
_entity_poly.type
_entity_poly.pdbx_seq_one_letter_code
_entity_poly.pdbx_strand_id
1 'polypeptide(L)'
;MGENDMENRKLMKLYDFRSFKLPEKLLEITVDTERLDKAVAEAAGRFLTIEMTDGGIKEGDFVVVETAPADEGDNGADYRDRAEIVPGHIQVNVGKGFYDFKWEQSLVGKKTGEQVMLPKRGKNQPGTIMQVKRRVYPELTDDIIKQLSIEGINTIPEYRAYLKQEMISEEKMRKSGGVNAWVLKELTRSSVFGDLNEEITAFKEEFKEEVRERAERFQMSYEEMKKQYIEMGATEEVLKECFTYEIYQKTAYADYLNGRIQE
;
A
#
# COMPACT_ATOMS: atom_id res chain seq x y z
N MET A 1 33.16 -25.35 35.49
CA MET A 1 32.84 -24.00 34.99
C MET A 1 33.61 -23.03 35.85
N GLY A 2 34.71 -22.49 35.33
CA GLY A 2 35.58 -21.58 36.06
C GLY A 2 34.98 -20.16 36.08
N GLU A 3 35.35 -19.37 37.08
CA GLU A 3 34.91 -17.97 37.24
C GLU A 3 35.11 -17.11 35.98
N ASN A 4 36.09 -17.44 35.13
CA ASN A 4 36.38 -16.74 33.87
C ASN A 4 35.32 -16.93 32.75
N ASP A 5 34.42 -17.93 32.81
CA ASP A 5 33.34 -18.10 31.82
C ASP A 5 32.12 -17.20 32.09
N MET A 6 32.05 -16.58 33.28
CA MET A 6 30.98 -15.64 33.64
C MET A 6 31.29 -14.20 33.21
N GLU A 7 32.56 -13.81 33.11
CA GLU A 7 32.97 -12.42 32.80
C GLU A 7 32.65 -11.98 31.36
N ASN A 8 32.43 -12.91 30.43
CA ASN A 8 32.15 -12.58 29.02
C ASN A 8 30.68 -12.83 28.60
N ARG A 9 29.78 -13.08 29.55
CA ARG A 9 28.35 -13.27 29.27
C ARG A 9 27.61 -11.94 29.29
N LYS A 10 27.26 -11.45 28.10
CA LYS A 10 26.47 -10.22 27.90
C LYS A 10 25.02 -10.35 28.38
N LEU A 11 24.46 -11.56 28.37
CA LEU A 11 23.15 -11.88 28.95
C LEU A 11 23.38 -12.59 30.28
N MET A 12 23.05 -11.91 31.38
CA MET A 12 23.27 -12.40 32.74
C MET A 12 22.10 -13.26 33.22
N LYS A 13 20.87 -12.87 32.86
CA LYS A 13 19.65 -13.61 33.20
C LYS A 13 18.57 -13.37 32.16
N LEU A 14 18.09 -14.45 31.54
CA LEU A 14 16.92 -14.39 30.68
C LEU A 14 15.64 -14.54 31.52
N TYR A 15 14.68 -13.65 31.32
CA TYR A 15 13.37 -13.77 31.93
C TYR A 15 12.51 -14.82 31.22
N ASP A 16 11.67 -15.56 31.95
CA ASP A 16 10.76 -16.53 31.35
C ASP A 16 9.53 -15.83 30.75
N PHE A 17 9.54 -15.65 29.43
CA PHE A 17 8.46 -15.00 28.68
C PHE A 17 7.11 -15.72 28.80
N ARG A 18 7.08 -17.01 29.21
CA ARG A 18 5.83 -17.76 29.40
C ARG A 18 5.03 -17.24 30.60
N SER A 19 5.67 -16.46 31.48
CA SER A 19 5.00 -15.82 32.61
C SER A 19 4.36 -14.48 32.25
N PHE A 20 4.56 -13.96 31.04
CA PHE A 20 3.94 -12.71 30.61
C PHE A 20 2.43 -12.85 30.45
N LYS A 21 1.71 -11.83 30.93
CA LYS A 21 0.29 -11.66 30.66
C LYS A 21 0.13 -10.72 29.49
N LEU A 22 -0.23 -11.29 28.34
CA LEU A 22 -0.48 -10.51 27.13
C LEU A 22 -1.67 -9.56 27.34
N PRO A 23 -1.56 -8.28 26.92
CA PRO A 23 -2.69 -7.38 26.91
C PRO A 23 -3.85 -7.94 26.09
N GLU A 24 -5.06 -8.00 26.65
CA GLU A 24 -6.24 -8.58 26.00
C GLU A 24 -6.54 -7.96 24.63
N LYS A 25 -6.31 -6.65 24.50
CA LYS A 25 -6.48 -5.91 23.24
C LYS A 25 -5.58 -6.42 22.09
N LEU A 26 -4.43 -7.01 22.41
CA LEU A 26 -3.56 -7.65 21.40
C LEU A 26 -4.09 -9.01 20.94
N LEU A 27 -5.03 -9.61 21.68
CA LEU A 27 -5.63 -10.91 21.39
C LEU A 27 -7.00 -10.81 20.74
N GLU A 28 -7.68 -9.67 20.88
CA GLU A 28 -8.99 -9.42 20.27
C GLU A 28 -8.91 -9.43 18.74
N ILE A 29 -9.72 -10.23 18.05
CA ILE A 29 -9.81 -10.20 16.58
C ILE A 29 -11.18 -9.65 16.20
N THR A 30 -11.18 -8.52 15.49
CA THR A 30 -12.38 -7.86 15.01
C THR A 30 -12.42 -7.95 13.49
N VAL A 31 -13.54 -8.44 12.95
CA VAL A 31 -13.81 -8.39 11.52
C VAL A 31 -14.69 -7.20 11.25
N ASP A 32 -14.24 -6.32 10.36
CA ASP A 32 -15.06 -5.24 9.83
C ASP A 32 -16.16 -5.83 8.93
N THR A 33 -17.39 -5.83 9.45
CA THR A 33 -18.55 -6.38 8.74
C THR A 33 -18.95 -5.55 7.53
N GLU A 34 -18.76 -4.23 7.56
CA GLU A 34 -19.06 -3.36 6.42
C GLU A 34 -18.09 -3.63 5.27
N ARG A 35 -16.80 -3.78 5.59
CA ARG A 35 -15.79 -4.18 4.61
C ARG A 35 -16.06 -5.57 4.04
N LEU A 36 -16.47 -6.53 4.88
CA LEU A 36 -16.86 -7.87 4.43
C LEU A 36 -18.03 -7.82 3.46
N ASP A 37 -19.09 -7.09 3.80
CA ASP A 37 -20.31 -7.03 2.99
C ASP A 37 -20.04 -6.31 1.65
N LYS A 38 -19.20 -5.29 1.65
CA LYS A 38 -18.70 -4.65 0.44
C LYS A 38 -17.90 -5.63 -0.43
N ALA A 39 -16.96 -6.38 0.15
CA ALA A 39 -16.16 -7.35 -0.58
C ALA A 39 -17.02 -8.50 -1.18
N VAL A 40 -18.08 -8.91 -0.50
CA VAL A 40 -19.05 -9.87 -1.02
C VAL A 40 -19.81 -9.28 -2.20
N ALA A 41 -20.34 -8.07 -2.06
CA ALA A 41 -21.10 -7.39 -3.13
C ALA A 41 -20.24 -7.16 -4.38
N GLU A 42 -18.94 -6.87 -4.22
CA GLU A 42 -18.00 -6.62 -5.30
C GLU A 42 -17.57 -7.90 -6.04
N ALA A 43 -17.88 -9.09 -5.53
CA ALA A 43 -17.48 -10.36 -6.15
C ALA A 43 -18.01 -10.51 -7.58
N ALA A 44 -19.25 -10.06 -7.82
CA ALA A 44 -19.87 -10.05 -9.14
C ALA A 44 -19.12 -9.12 -10.12
N GLY A 45 -18.39 -8.13 -9.61
CA GLY A 45 -17.58 -7.23 -10.43
C GLY A 45 -16.44 -7.92 -11.19
N ARG A 46 -16.01 -9.13 -10.79
CA ARG A 46 -15.05 -9.92 -11.57
C ARG A 46 -15.61 -10.40 -12.91
N PHE A 47 -16.93 -10.46 -13.01
CA PHE A 47 -17.67 -10.88 -14.21
C PHE A 47 -18.33 -9.69 -14.92
N LEU A 48 -17.81 -8.47 -14.69
CA LEU A 48 -18.31 -7.30 -15.39
C LEU A 48 -18.22 -7.50 -16.91
N THR A 49 -19.26 -7.09 -17.61
CA THR A 49 -19.28 -7.04 -19.07
C THR A 49 -19.20 -5.58 -19.53
N ILE A 50 -18.76 -5.39 -20.77
CA ILE A 50 -18.76 -4.09 -21.42
C ILE A 50 -19.77 -4.16 -22.56
N GLU A 51 -20.86 -3.41 -22.42
CA GLU A 51 -21.96 -3.41 -23.37
C GLU A 51 -22.06 -2.06 -24.07
N MET A 52 -22.48 -2.06 -25.34
CA MET A 52 -22.77 -0.83 -26.07
C MET A 52 -24.06 -0.20 -25.55
N THR A 53 -24.10 1.12 -25.49
CA THR A 53 -25.29 1.86 -25.05
C THR A 53 -25.53 3.09 -25.90
N ASP A 54 -26.80 3.34 -26.25
CA ASP A 54 -27.24 4.56 -26.94
C ASP A 54 -27.65 5.67 -25.95
N GLY A 55 -27.51 5.40 -24.65
CA GLY A 55 -27.78 6.38 -23.60
C GLY A 55 -26.76 7.51 -23.58
N GLY A 56 -27.11 8.61 -22.92
CA GLY A 56 -26.14 9.67 -22.63
C GLY A 56 -24.94 9.12 -21.88
N ILE A 57 -23.76 9.61 -22.24
CA ILE A 57 -22.48 9.28 -21.61
C ILE A 57 -22.55 9.63 -20.13
N LYS A 58 -22.05 8.72 -19.29
CA LYS A 58 -21.92 8.88 -17.84
C LYS A 58 -20.45 8.75 -17.45
N GLU A 59 -20.13 9.25 -16.25
CA GLU A 59 -18.82 9.02 -15.66
C GLU A 59 -18.52 7.52 -15.56
N GLY A 60 -17.30 7.13 -15.94
CA GLY A 60 -16.85 5.74 -15.99
C GLY A 60 -17.18 4.97 -17.27
N ASP A 61 -17.93 5.56 -18.21
CA ASP A 61 -18.13 4.97 -19.54
C ASP A 61 -16.85 5.03 -20.39
N PHE A 62 -16.76 4.12 -21.35
CA PHE A 62 -15.76 4.17 -22.41
C PHE A 62 -16.38 4.77 -23.66
N VAL A 63 -15.77 5.84 -24.18
CA VAL A 63 -16.25 6.56 -25.35
C VAL A 63 -15.24 6.39 -26.47
N VAL A 64 -15.69 5.94 -27.63
CA VAL A 64 -14.89 5.88 -28.85
C VAL A 64 -15.21 7.12 -29.68
N VAL A 65 -14.20 7.93 -29.97
CA VAL A 65 -14.32 9.13 -30.79
C VAL A 65 -13.53 8.93 -32.07
N GLU A 66 -14.19 9.05 -33.21
CA GLU A 66 -13.54 9.11 -34.52
C GLU A 66 -12.89 10.48 -34.68
N THR A 67 -11.62 10.48 -35.07
CA THR A 67 -10.85 11.70 -35.31
C THR A 67 -10.79 11.95 -36.80
N ALA A 68 -10.92 13.21 -37.23
CA ALA A 68 -10.62 13.56 -38.61
C ALA A 68 -9.20 13.09 -39.00
N PRO A 69 -8.98 12.64 -40.24
CA PRO A 69 -7.64 12.32 -40.72
C PRO A 69 -6.72 13.54 -40.52
N ALA A 70 -5.53 13.32 -39.97
CA ALA A 70 -4.55 14.38 -39.85
C ALA A 70 -4.22 14.92 -41.25
N ASP A 71 -4.28 16.25 -41.42
CA ASP A 71 -3.83 16.89 -42.66
C ASP A 71 -2.43 16.38 -43.03
N GLU A 72 -2.22 15.99 -44.29
CA GLU A 72 -0.98 15.41 -44.85
C GLU A 72 0.26 16.34 -44.77
N GLY A 73 0.18 17.44 -44.02
CA GLY A 73 1.22 18.47 -43.92
C GLY A 73 2.14 18.41 -42.70
N ASP A 74 1.91 17.54 -41.71
CA ASP A 74 2.71 17.55 -40.47
C ASP A 74 3.62 16.32 -40.32
N ASN A 75 4.59 16.24 -41.22
CA ASN A 75 5.76 15.37 -41.07
C ASN A 75 6.78 16.02 -40.12
N GLY A 76 6.55 15.95 -38.80
CA GLY A 76 7.65 16.10 -37.85
C GLY A 76 7.30 16.66 -36.48
N ALA A 77 7.21 15.77 -35.48
CA ALA A 77 7.88 15.95 -34.18
C ALA A 77 7.76 14.66 -33.34
N ASP A 78 8.92 14.08 -33.03
CA ASP A 78 9.21 13.10 -31.96
C ASP A 78 8.20 11.96 -31.68
N TYR A 79 8.39 10.86 -32.42
CA TYR A 79 7.73 9.56 -32.24
C TYR A 79 8.18 8.78 -30.99
N ARG A 80 8.43 9.44 -29.85
CA ARG A 80 8.94 8.79 -28.62
C ARG A 80 7.97 8.69 -27.43
N ASP A 81 6.83 9.40 -27.45
CA ASP A 81 5.79 9.29 -26.40
C ASP A 81 4.55 8.53 -26.89
N ARG A 82 4.73 7.32 -27.44
CA ARG A 82 3.63 6.49 -27.96
C ARG A 82 2.72 5.93 -26.85
N ALA A 83 1.71 6.71 -26.47
CA ALA A 83 0.36 6.19 -26.31
C ALA A 83 -0.41 6.59 -27.59
N GLU A 84 -0.65 5.61 -28.45
CA GLU A 84 -1.10 5.77 -29.83
C GLU A 84 -2.39 6.59 -29.95
N ILE A 85 -2.31 7.81 -30.51
CA ILE A 85 -3.43 8.34 -31.30
C ILE A 85 -3.34 7.60 -32.63
N VAL A 86 -4.01 6.45 -32.71
CA VAL A 86 -4.16 5.73 -33.98
C VAL A 86 -4.98 6.64 -34.90
N PRO A 87 -4.50 6.97 -36.12
CA PRO A 87 -5.31 7.68 -37.09
C PRO A 87 -6.63 6.94 -37.28
N GLY A 88 -7.74 7.61 -36.96
CA GLY A 88 -9.09 7.10 -37.17
C GLY A 88 -9.93 7.03 -35.90
N HIS A 89 -9.43 6.55 -34.75
CA HIS A 89 -10.26 6.41 -33.54
C HIS A 89 -9.44 6.52 -32.25
N ILE A 90 -10.00 7.20 -31.24
CA ILE A 90 -9.50 7.19 -29.86
C ILE A 90 -10.54 6.58 -28.92
N GLN A 91 -10.08 5.89 -27.87
CA GLN A 91 -10.95 5.40 -26.79
C GLN A 91 -10.61 6.12 -25.48
N VAL A 92 -11.62 6.66 -24.81
CA VAL A 92 -11.47 7.48 -23.61
C VAL A 92 -12.30 6.90 -22.48
N ASN A 93 -11.74 6.84 -21.27
CA ASN A 93 -12.50 6.51 -20.06
C ASN A 93 -12.93 7.81 -19.38
N VAL A 94 -14.23 8.07 -19.33
CA VAL A 94 -14.76 9.35 -18.88
C VAL A 94 -14.58 9.52 -17.37
N GLY A 95 -13.92 10.61 -16.96
CA GLY A 95 -13.76 10.99 -15.55
C GLY A 95 -12.56 10.35 -14.86
N LYS A 96 -11.69 9.64 -15.58
CA LYS A 96 -10.45 9.07 -15.03
C LYS A 96 -9.23 9.96 -15.20
N GLY A 97 -9.33 11.00 -16.04
CA GLY A 97 -8.26 11.95 -16.30
C GLY A 97 -7.10 11.38 -17.11
N PHE A 98 -7.31 10.28 -17.84
CA PHE A 98 -6.27 9.66 -18.67
C PHE A 98 -5.99 10.46 -19.96
N TYR A 99 -6.97 11.20 -20.45
CA TYR A 99 -6.83 12.06 -21.63
C TYR A 99 -6.73 13.53 -21.25
N ASP A 100 -7.84 14.12 -20.80
CA ASP A 100 -7.91 15.45 -20.19
C ASP A 100 -9.18 15.49 -19.35
N PHE A 101 -9.04 15.71 -18.05
CA PHE A 101 -10.16 15.56 -17.10
C PHE A 101 -11.31 16.53 -17.38
N LYS A 102 -11.03 17.79 -17.75
CA LYS A 102 -12.09 18.78 -18.01
C LYS A 102 -12.85 18.44 -19.28
N TRP A 103 -12.14 18.01 -20.31
CA TRP A 103 -12.76 17.57 -21.53
C TRP A 103 -13.54 16.27 -21.35
N GLU A 104 -13.01 15.29 -20.63
CA GLU A 104 -13.75 14.06 -20.29
C GLU A 104 -15.08 14.38 -19.61
N GLN A 105 -15.08 15.28 -18.62
CA GLN A 105 -16.30 15.72 -17.95
C GLN A 105 -17.28 16.43 -18.91
N SER A 106 -16.78 17.12 -19.93
CA SER A 106 -17.64 17.72 -20.97
C SER A 106 -18.36 16.71 -21.87
N LEU A 107 -17.91 15.44 -21.85
CA LEU A 107 -18.56 14.36 -22.58
C LEU A 107 -19.82 13.86 -21.86
N VAL A 108 -19.95 14.08 -20.55
CA VAL A 108 -21.10 13.61 -19.77
C VAL A 108 -22.39 14.22 -20.30
N GLY A 109 -23.40 13.38 -20.55
CA GLY A 109 -24.69 13.74 -21.13
C GLY A 109 -24.73 13.72 -22.66
N LYS A 110 -23.59 13.72 -23.35
CA LYS A 110 -23.54 13.62 -24.82
C LYS A 110 -23.91 12.22 -25.30
N LYS A 111 -24.31 12.11 -26.57
CA LYS A 111 -24.69 10.86 -27.23
C LYS A 111 -23.80 10.56 -28.44
N THR A 112 -23.90 9.33 -28.93
CA THR A 112 -23.34 8.91 -30.21
C THR A 112 -23.83 9.82 -31.35
N GLY A 113 -22.93 10.16 -32.27
CA GLY A 113 -23.15 11.07 -33.39
C GLY A 113 -22.86 12.55 -33.07
N GLU A 114 -22.70 12.93 -31.81
CA GLU A 114 -22.33 14.30 -31.47
C GLU A 114 -20.87 14.60 -31.78
N GLN A 115 -20.61 15.83 -32.24
CA GLN A 115 -19.27 16.35 -32.45
C GLN A 115 -18.68 16.90 -31.15
N VAL A 116 -17.39 16.68 -30.96
CA VAL A 116 -16.61 17.12 -29.81
C VAL A 116 -15.25 17.65 -30.27
N MET A 117 -14.72 18.65 -29.57
CA MET A 117 -13.41 19.21 -29.87
C MET A 117 -12.35 18.52 -29.02
N LEU A 118 -11.34 17.92 -29.64
CA LEU A 118 -10.30 17.17 -28.94
C LEU A 118 -9.23 18.10 -28.37
N PRO A 119 -9.01 18.16 -27.04
CA PRO A 119 -8.05 19.08 -26.44
C PRO A 119 -6.60 18.70 -26.80
N LYS A 120 -5.70 19.71 -26.78
CA LYS A 120 -4.22 19.74 -26.87
C LYS A 120 -3.50 18.58 -27.57
N ARG A 121 -3.69 17.33 -27.16
CA ARG A 121 -3.21 16.11 -27.85
C ARG A 121 -3.86 15.89 -29.22
N GLY A 122 -5.10 16.32 -29.41
CA GLY A 122 -5.82 16.27 -30.70
C GLY A 122 -5.77 17.56 -31.50
N LYS A 123 -4.85 18.50 -31.18
CA LYS A 123 -4.71 19.80 -31.87
C LYS A 123 -6.02 20.61 -32.03
N ASN A 124 -6.98 20.48 -31.11
CA ASN A 124 -8.31 21.08 -31.25
C ASN A 124 -9.00 20.68 -32.56
N GLN A 125 -8.79 19.45 -33.02
CA GLN A 125 -9.51 18.90 -34.16
C GLN A 125 -10.93 18.47 -33.74
N PRO A 126 -11.91 18.58 -34.65
CA PRO A 126 -13.22 18.00 -34.43
C PRO A 126 -13.13 16.46 -34.45
N GLY A 127 -13.84 15.83 -33.54
CA GLY A 127 -14.08 14.39 -33.53
C GLY A 127 -15.56 14.09 -33.36
N THR A 128 -15.96 12.87 -33.72
CA THR A 128 -17.35 12.41 -33.64
C THR A 128 -17.46 11.26 -32.67
N ILE A 129 -18.42 11.30 -31.75
CA ILE A 129 -18.65 10.19 -30.83
C ILE A 129 -19.25 9.02 -31.60
N MET A 130 -18.51 7.93 -31.77
CA MET A 130 -18.97 6.77 -32.54
C MET A 130 -19.66 5.74 -31.68
N GLN A 131 -19.10 5.46 -30.50
CA GLN A 131 -19.60 4.41 -29.62
C GLN A 131 -19.48 4.84 -28.17
N VAL A 132 -20.49 4.46 -27.38
CA VAL A 132 -20.44 4.53 -25.92
C VAL A 132 -20.58 3.11 -25.41
N LYS A 133 -19.62 2.69 -24.58
CA LYS A 133 -19.56 1.38 -23.96
C LYS A 133 -19.61 1.55 -22.45
N ARG A 134 -20.50 0.82 -21.79
CA ARG A 134 -20.75 0.91 -20.35
C ARG A 134 -20.40 -0.39 -19.66
N ARG A 135 -19.81 -0.28 -18.47
CA ARG A 135 -19.62 -1.42 -17.57
C ARG A 135 -20.98 -1.85 -17.02
N VAL A 136 -21.35 -3.10 -17.25
CA VAL A 136 -22.53 -3.72 -16.67
C VAL A 136 -22.04 -4.72 -15.62
N TYR A 137 -22.42 -4.46 -14.39
CA TYR A 137 -22.12 -5.35 -13.27
C TYR A 137 -23.27 -6.36 -13.15
N PRO A 138 -23.00 -7.67 -13.23
CA PRO A 138 -24.04 -8.65 -13.01
C PRO A 138 -24.52 -8.59 -11.56
N GLU A 139 -25.74 -9.04 -11.33
CA GLU A 139 -26.23 -9.25 -9.96
C GLU A 139 -25.44 -10.37 -9.29
N LEU A 140 -25.19 -10.22 -7.98
CA LEU A 140 -24.56 -11.27 -7.21
C LEU A 140 -25.55 -12.43 -7.00
N THR A 141 -25.22 -13.59 -7.57
CA THR A 141 -26.00 -14.82 -7.44
C THR A 141 -25.09 -15.99 -7.07
N ASP A 142 -25.67 -17.09 -6.58
CA ASP A 142 -24.91 -18.31 -6.30
C ASP A 142 -24.21 -18.86 -7.56
N ASP A 143 -24.80 -18.68 -8.74
CA ASP A 143 -24.17 -19.10 -10.00
C ASP A 143 -22.94 -18.26 -10.33
N ILE A 144 -22.94 -16.96 -10.03
CA ILE A 144 -21.74 -16.10 -10.11
C ILE A 144 -20.68 -16.55 -9.11
N ILE A 145 -21.07 -16.98 -7.90
CA ILE A 145 -20.11 -17.52 -6.92
C ILE A 145 -19.47 -18.81 -7.41
N LYS A 146 -20.24 -19.75 -7.99
CA LYS A 146 -19.67 -20.99 -8.57
C LYS A 146 -18.64 -20.70 -9.65
N GLN A 147 -18.85 -19.65 -10.46
CA GLN A 147 -17.90 -19.26 -11.50
C GLN A 147 -16.55 -18.79 -10.93
N LEU A 148 -16.49 -18.37 -9.66
CA LEU A 148 -15.22 -18.05 -8.98
C LEU A 148 -14.30 -19.29 -8.84
N SER A 149 -14.86 -20.50 -8.99
CA SER A 149 -14.13 -21.76 -8.98
C SER A 149 -13.27 -21.98 -7.73
N ILE A 150 -13.78 -21.54 -6.57
CA ILE A 150 -13.13 -21.75 -5.27
C ILE A 150 -13.60 -23.09 -4.71
N GLU A 151 -12.65 -23.95 -4.35
CA GLU A 151 -12.95 -25.31 -3.87
C GLU A 151 -13.90 -25.29 -2.66
N GLY A 152 -15.01 -26.04 -2.77
CA GLY A 152 -16.00 -26.15 -1.70
C GLY A 152 -16.92 -24.94 -1.52
N ILE A 153 -16.86 -23.93 -2.39
CA ILE A 153 -17.69 -22.71 -2.29
C ILE A 153 -18.57 -22.56 -3.53
N ASN A 154 -19.88 -22.66 -3.32
CA ASN A 154 -20.87 -22.63 -4.41
C ASN A 154 -22.02 -21.65 -4.15
N THR A 155 -22.09 -21.05 -2.97
CA THR A 155 -23.18 -20.16 -2.55
C THR A 155 -22.66 -18.88 -1.93
N ILE A 156 -23.48 -17.82 -1.96
CA ILE A 156 -23.15 -16.52 -1.34
C ILE A 156 -22.83 -16.67 0.17
N PRO A 157 -23.60 -17.44 0.97
CA PRO A 157 -23.25 -17.65 2.38
C PRO A 157 -21.90 -18.33 2.59
N GLU A 158 -21.56 -19.35 1.79
CA GLU A 158 -20.26 -20.03 1.85
C GLU A 158 -19.12 -19.07 1.48
N TYR A 159 -19.32 -18.26 0.43
CA TYR A 159 -18.32 -17.29 0.01
C TYR A 159 -18.11 -16.19 1.07
N ARG A 160 -19.18 -15.70 1.71
CA ARG A 160 -19.09 -14.76 2.83
C ARG A 160 -18.34 -15.38 4.02
N ALA A 161 -18.59 -16.65 4.32
CA ALA A 161 -17.88 -17.36 5.39
C ALA A 161 -16.39 -17.51 5.06
N TYR A 162 -16.05 -17.83 3.80
CA TYR A 162 -14.68 -17.88 3.32
C TYR A 162 -13.96 -16.54 3.45
N LEU A 163 -14.53 -15.46 2.92
CA LEU A 163 -13.94 -14.11 3.05
C LEU A 163 -13.77 -13.69 4.51
N LYS A 164 -14.72 -14.04 5.38
CA LYS A 164 -14.59 -13.80 6.82
C LYS A 164 -13.40 -14.54 7.42
N GLN A 165 -13.16 -15.79 7.04
CA GLN A 165 -11.99 -16.55 7.50
C GLN A 165 -10.68 -15.96 6.98
N GLU A 166 -10.64 -15.54 5.71
CA GLU A 166 -9.49 -14.83 5.14
C GLU A 166 -9.18 -13.55 5.93
N MET A 167 -10.18 -12.71 6.19
CA MET A 167 -10.00 -11.50 7.00
C MET A 167 -9.55 -11.79 8.44
N ILE A 168 -10.05 -12.87 9.05
CA ILE A 168 -9.56 -13.33 10.37
C ILE A 168 -8.10 -13.76 10.29
N SER A 169 -7.71 -14.47 9.23
CA SER A 169 -6.33 -14.93 8.99
C SER A 169 -5.38 -13.75 8.79
N GLU A 170 -5.76 -12.79 7.96
CA GLU A 170 -5.03 -11.53 7.76
C GLU A 170 -4.85 -10.77 9.08
N GLU A 171 -5.92 -10.62 9.85
CA GLU A 171 -5.85 -9.94 11.16
C GLU A 171 -4.98 -10.71 12.16
N LYS A 172 -5.02 -12.05 12.16
CA LYS A 172 -4.11 -12.86 12.98
C LYS A 172 -2.66 -12.63 12.59
N MET A 173 -2.33 -12.64 11.31
CA MET A 173 -0.97 -12.38 10.82
C MET A 173 -0.51 -10.97 11.16
N ARG A 174 -1.40 -9.98 11.02
CA ARG A 174 -1.12 -8.60 11.40
C ARG A 174 -0.88 -8.47 12.91
N LYS A 175 -1.72 -9.10 13.74
CA LYS A 175 -1.61 -9.06 15.21
C LYS A 175 -0.46 -9.89 15.75
N SER A 176 -0.06 -11.00 15.10
CA SER A 176 1.09 -11.80 15.53
C SER A 176 2.39 -10.99 15.51
N GLY A 177 2.55 -10.08 14.55
CA GLY A 177 3.65 -9.12 14.55
C GLY A 177 3.64 -8.22 15.79
N GLY A 178 2.47 -7.69 16.17
CA GLY A 178 2.30 -6.88 17.37
C GLY A 178 2.53 -7.64 18.67
N VAL A 179 2.07 -8.89 18.75
CA VAL A 179 2.32 -9.78 19.91
C VAL A 179 3.80 -10.09 20.03
N ASN A 180 4.47 -10.45 18.94
CA ASN A 180 5.91 -10.69 18.93
C ASN A 180 6.68 -9.45 19.37
N ALA A 181 6.39 -8.28 18.79
CA ALA A 181 7.03 -7.03 19.18
C ALA A 181 6.84 -6.72 20.66
N TRP A 182 5.63 -6.93 21.20
CA TRP A 182 5.34 -6.73 22.61
C TRP A 182 6.10 -7.71 23.52
N VAL A 183 6.07 -9.01 23.21
CA VAL A 183 6.78 -10.05 24.00
C VAL A 183 8.27 -9.79 23.97
N LEU A 184 8.83 -9.47 22.81
CA LEU A 184 10.24 -9.12 22.68
C LEU A 184 10.53 -7.89 23.53
N LYS A 185 9.77 -6.79 23.41
CA LYS A 185 9.95 -5.59 24.25
C LYS A 185 9.92 -5.91 25.75
N GLU A 186 9.03 -6.80 26.21
CA GLU A 186 8.88 -7.14 27.62
C GLU A 186 9.89 -8.20 28.12
N LEU A 187 10.37 -9.10 27.24
CA LEU A 187 11.43 -10.06 27.52
C LEU A 187 12.76 -9.37 27.75
N THR A 188 13.05 -8.47 26.81
CA THR A 188 14.09 -7.45 26.77
C THR A 188 13.89 -6.76 28.13
N ARG A 189 12.78 -6.03 28.34
CA ARG A 189 12.13 -5.61 29.62
C ARG A 189 12.72 -6.11 30.95
N SER A 190 12.60 -7.41 31.08
CA SER A 190 12.62 -8.11 32.34
C SER A 190 13.90 -8.93 32.52
N SER A 191 14.74 -9.01 31.48
CA SER A 191 16.01 -9.73 31.48
C SER A 191 17.15 -8.84 31.99
N VAL A 192 18.22 -9.47 32.47
CA VAL A 192 19.40 -8.80 33.00
C VAL A 192 20.55 -8.98 32.03
N PHE A 193 21.19 -7.87 31.69
CA PHE A 193 22.32 -7.81 30.77
C PHE A 193 23.55 -7.21 31.47
N GLY A 194 24.74 -7.56 30.97
CA GLY A 194 26.02 -7.01 31.42
C GLY A 194 26.31 -5.64 30.81
N ASP A 195 27.57 -5.20 30.82
CA ASP A 195 27.99 -4.02 30.05
C ASP A 195 28.03 -4.35 28.55
N LEU A 196 27.51 -3.42 27.75
CA LEU A 196 27.23 -3.56 26.33
C LEU A 196 27.65 -2.35 25.50
N ASN A 197 28.35 -1.39 26.14
CA ASN A 197 28.75 -0.11 25.55
C ASN A 197 29.52 -0.24 24.22
N GLU A 198 30.34 -1.27 24.07
CA GLU A 198 31.11 -1.52 22.85
C GLU A 198 30.20 -1.90 21.68
N GLU A 199 29.24 -2.80 21.90
CA GLU A 199 28.22 -3.20 20.92
C GLU A 199 27.30 -2.03 20.59
N ILE A 200 27.05 -1.14 21.57
CA ILE A 200 26.34 0.11 21.32
C ILE A 200 27.04 0.95 20.28
N THR A 201 28.34 1.12 20.48
CA THR A 201 29.15 2.03 19.71
C THR A 201 29.37 1.50 18.31
N ALA A 202 29.73 0.22 18.16
CA ALA A 202 29.90 -0.42 16.86
C ALA A 202 28.64 -0.33 16.00
N PHE A 203 27.47 -0.65 16.58
CA PHE A 203 26.20 -0.57 15.88
C PHE A 203 25.84 0.85 15.42
N LYS A 204 26.10 1.87 16.25
CA LYS A 204 25.83 3.27 15.90
C LYS A 204 26.67 3.72 14.71
N GLU A 205 27.92 3.29 14.62
CA GLU A 205 28.80 3.63 13.49
C GLU A 205 28.36 2.90 12.22
N GLU A 206 28.06 1.60 12.28
CA GLU A 206 27.54 0.84 11.13
C GLU A 206 26.26 1.48 10.56
N PHE A 207 25.31 1.83 11.43
CA PHE A 207 24.06 2.47 11.01
C PHE A 207 24.28 3.85 10.38
N LYS A 208 25.22 4.65 10.89
CA LYS A 208 25.58 5.93 10.26
C LYS A 208 26.11 5.73 8.85
N GLU A 209 26.97 4.73 8.64
CA GLU A 209 27.46 4.41 7.31
C GLU A 209 26.32 3.94 6.39
N GLU A 210 25.40 3.10 6.87
CA GLU A 210 24.24 2.68 6.06
C GLU A 210 23.39 3.88 5.62
N VAL A 211 23.11 4.83 6.53
CA VAL A 211 22.36 6.04 6.20
C VAL A 211 23.13 6.90 5.19
N ARG A 212 24.46 6.99 5.28
CA ARG A 212 25.28 7.70 4.29
C ARG A 212 25.26 7.03 2.92
N GLU A 213 25.49 5.73 2.86
CA GLU A 213 25.42 4.96 1.60
C GLU A 213 24.06 5.11 0.93
N ARG A 214 22.99 5.10 1.74
CA ARG A 214 21.63 5.30 1.23
C ARG A 214 21.43 6.73 0.74
N ALA A 215 21.88 7.75 1.49
CA ALA A 215 21.83 9.14 1.06
C ALA A 215 22.55 9.35 -0.28
N GLU A 216 23.74 8.77 -0.45
CA GLU A 216 24.49 8.75 -1.71
C GLU A 216 23.70 8.08 -2.84
N ARG A 217 23.14 6.88 -2.59
CA ARG A 217 22.35 6.13 -3.56
C ARG A 217 21.14 6.93 -4.07
N PHE A 218 20.48 7.68 -3.18
CA PHE A 218 19.32 8.50 -3.50
C PHE A 218 19.69 9.95 -3.87
N GLN A 219 20.97 10.27 -4.01
CA GLN A 219 21.48 11.60 -4.39
C GLN A 219 20.92 12.74 -3.54
N MET A 220 20.77 12.50 -2.25
CA MET A 220 20.34 13.51 -1.29
C MET A 220 21.36 13.64 -0.17
N SER A 221 21.30 14.74 0.58
CA SER A 221 22.17 14.92 1.73
C SER A 221 21.83 13.93 2.84
N TYR A 222 22.82 13.63 3.68
CA TYR A 222 22.64 12.81 4.88
C TYR A 222 21.50 13.34 5.78
N GLU A 223 21.39 14.66 5.95
CA GLU A 223 20.33 15.28 6.76
C GLU A 223 18.95 15.17 6.11
N GLU A 224 18.85 15.22 4.78
CA GLU A 224 17.58 14.98 4.06
C GLU A 224 17.14 13.51 4.17
N MET A 225 18.07 12.57 4.02
CA MET A 225 17.79 11.14 4.21
C MET A 225 17.32 10.85 5.64
N LYS A 226 18.02 11.42 6.63
CA LYS A 226 17.65 11.32 8.05
C LYS A 226 16.26 11.91 8.31
N LYS A 227 15.92 13.04 7.70
CA LYS A 227 14.59 13.66 7.80
C LYS A 227 13.49 12.78 7.20
N GLN A 228 13.74 12.11 6.07
CA GLN A 228 12.79 11.17 5.47
C GLN A 228 12.51 9.97 6.38
N TYR A 229 13.53 9.42 7.03
CA TYR A 229 13.32 8.39 8.07
C TYR A 229 12.40 8.93 9.16
N ILE A 230 12.62 10.17 9.62
CA ILE A 230 11.79 10.79 10.64
C ILE A 230 10.33 10.93 10.22
N GLU A 231 10.09 11.35 8.98
CA GLU A 231 8.76 11.58 8.41
C GLU A 231 8.00 10.27 8.11
N MET A 232 8.68 9.14 7.86
CA MET A 232 8.07 7.81 7.69
C MET A 232 7.52 7.20 8.99
N GLY A 233 7.30 8.03 10.02
CA GLY A 233 6.84 7.62 11.34
C GLY A 233 7.97 7.24 12.28
N ALA A 234 9.23 7.37 11.87
CA ALA A 234 10.37 7.24 12.77
C ALA A 234 10.60 8.57 13.52
N THR A 235 9.62 9.04 14.30
CA THR A 235 9.83 10.20 15.20
C THR A 235 11.11 10.00 16.01
N GLU A 236 11.77 11.01 16.56
CA GLU A 236 12.97 10.77 17.38
C GLU A 236 12.71 9.77 18.55
N GLU A 237 11.46 9.66 18.99
CA GLU A 237 10.94 8.66 19.92
C GLU A 237 10.69 7.28 19.28
N VAL A 238 10.20 7.21 18.03
CA VAL A 238 10.06 5.96 17.28
C VAL A 238 11.40 5.50 16.68
N LEU A 239 12.37 6.35 16.38
CA LEU A 239 13.77 5.98 16.14
C LEU A 239 14.46 5.55 17.44
N LYS A 240 13.94 5.97 18.61
CA LYS A 240 14.30 5.37 19.91
C LYS A 240 13.56 4.05 20.19
N GLU A 241 12.37 3.82 19.61
CA GLU A 241 11.53 2.64 19.88
C GLU A 241 11.52 1.56 18.76
N CYS A 242 11.86 1.86 17.49
CA CYS A 242 11.87 0.96 16.33
C CYS A 242 13.17 0.19 16.15
N PHE A 243 14.15 0.37 17.03
CA PHE A 243 15.18 -0.66 17.24
C PHE A 243 14.67 -1.69 18.26
N THR A 244 13.57 -2.37 17.95
CA THR A 244 12.96 -3.38 18.82
C THR A 244 13.61 -4.75 18.62
N TYR A 245 14.84 -4.88 19.14
CA TYR A 245 15.34 -6.06 19.87
C TYR A 245 16.74 -5.79 20.47
N GLU A 246 17.55 -4.98 19.79
CA GLU A 246 18.95 -4.67 20.17
C GLU A 246 19.09 -3.60 21.27
N ILE A 247 18.00 -2.88 21.60
CA ILE A 247 18.03 -1.80 22.59
C ILE A 247 17.91 -2.27 24.05
N TYR A 248 17.55 -3.51 24.38
CA TYR A 248 17.65 -3.88 25.81
C TYR A 248 19.04 -3.94 26.37
N GLN A 249 20.01 -4.08 25.48
CA GLN A 249 21.39 -4.05 25.86
C GLN A 249 21.87 -2.63 26.26
N LYS A 250 21.01 -1.60 26.18
CA LYS A 250 21.45 -0.19 26.06
C LYS A 250 20.72 0.79 26.99
N THR A 251 20.34 0.38 28.19
CA THR A 251 19.71 1.25 29.20
C THR A 251 20.67 2.26 29.84
N ALA A 252 21.99 2.08 29.75
CA ALA A 252 22.98 3.03 30.29
C ALA A 252 22.99 4.41 29.60
N TYR A 253 22.56 4.48 28.34
CA TYR A 253 22.63 5.70 27.54
C TYR A 253 21.56 6.75 27.91
N ALA A 254 20.43 6.31 28.48
CA ALA A 254 19.33 7.21 28.84
C ALA A 254 19.52 7.88 30.22
N ASP A 255 20.24 7.26 31.15
CA ASP A 255 20.46 7.81 32.49
C ASP A 255 21.58 8.87 32.51
N TYR A 256 22.58 8.74 31.62
CA TYR A 256 23.63 9.74 31.41
C TYR A 256 23.09 11.04 30.77
N LEU A 257 22.26 10.92 29.73
CA LEU A 257 21.71 12.10 29.02
C LEU A 257 20.65 12.88 29.83
N ASN A 258 20.05 12.26 30.86
CA ASN A 258 19.06 12.88 31.73
C ASN A 258 19.64 13.41 33.07
N GLY A 259 20.96 13.36 33.25
CA GLY A 259 21.65 13.95 34.41
C GLY A 259 21.33 13.31 35.76
N ARG A 260 20.84 12.05 35.77
CA ARG A 260 20.46 11.34 37.01
C ARG A 260 21.61 10.57 37.65
N ILE A 261 22.75 10.53 36.98
CA ILE A 261 24.03 10.07 37.50
C ILE A 261 24.99 11.24 37.34
N GLN A 262 25.45 11.79 38.46
CA GLN A 262 26.62 12.67 38.50
C GLN A 262 27.82 11.83 38.96
N GLU A 263 29.03 12.27 38.57
CA GLU A 263 30.33 11.58 38.74
C GLU A 263 30.46 10.68 39.99
#